data_AF-A0A2D5ZS89-F1
#
_entry.id   AF-A0A2D5ZS89-F1
#
_cell.length_a   1.000
_cell.length_b   1.000
_cell.length_c   1.000
_cell.angle_alpha   90.00
_cell.angle_beta   90.00
_cell.angle_gamma   90.00
#
_symmetry.space_group_name_H-M   'P 1'
#
loop_
_entity.id
_entity.type
_entity.pdbx_description
1 polymer ?
#
loop_
_entity_poly.entity_id
_entity_poly.type
_entity_poly.pdbx_seq_one_letter_code
_entity_poly.pdbx_strand_id
1 'polypeptide(L)'
;MAASVMLAVGDVQAVIDRMARKAAAIELGKDMGCIINAAAAERIMGYIDQAEEMGARVIVDGRGAKVAGNEGYWVGPTIIDGVTTEMPAAREEIFGPVLSIVRVDTLDRAIEIENSNPYGNAAAIFTTNGAVARYAIERFSAGMCGVNIGVPVPREPFAFGGWNESKFGHGDVTGYDGFRFWTRPRKVTARWEIAKDATWMS
;
A
#
# COMPACT_ATOMS: atom_id res chain seq x y z
N MET A 1 1.77 5.71 0.45
CA MET A 1 1.48 4.27 0.36
C MET A 1 2.72 3.51 0.79
N ALA A 2 2.56 2.41 1.53
CA ALA A 2 3.64 1.54 1.94
C ALA A 2 3.17 0.08 1.90
N ALA A 3 4.08 -0.85 1.63
CA ALA A 3 3.85 -2.27 1.86
C ALA A 3 4.21 -2.58 3.32
N SER A 4 3.24 -2.46 4.22
CA SER A 4 3.44 -2.58 5.68
C SER A 4 3.28 -4.01 6.20
N VAL A 5 2.62 -4.90 5.44
CA VAL A 5 2.38 -6.30 5.83
C VAL A 5 2.90 -7.23 4.74
N MET A 6 3.71 -8.21 5.14
CA MET A 6 4.18 -9.31 4.29
C MET A 6 3.50 -10.60 4.72
N LEU A 7 2.79 -11.24 3.77
CA LEU A 7 2.28 -12.59 3.93
C LEU A 7 3.35 -13.59 3.44
N ALA A 8 4.01 -14.23 4.39
CA ALA A 8 5.08 -15.19 4.17
C ALA A 8 4.51 -16.60 3.94
N VAL A 9 4.44 -17.01 2.66
CA VAL A 9 3.92 -18.33 2.24
C VAL A 9 5.08 -19.32 2.11
N GLY A 10 5.08 -20.40 2.90
CA GLY A 10 6.09 -21.46 2.84
C GLY A 10 7.46 -21.05 3.40
N ASP A 11 8.53 -21.69 2.92
CA ASP A 11 9.89 -21.41 3.41
C ASP A 11 10.48 -20.16 2.76
N VAL A 12 10.36 -19.04 3.48
CA VAL A 12 10.87 -17.73 3.08
C VAL A 12 11.93 -17.18 4.05
N GLN A 13 12.50 -18.02 4.92
CA GLN A 13 13.39 -17.54 5.99
C GLN A 13 14.61 -16.79 5.42
N ALA A 14 15.22 -17.31 4.35
CA ALA A 14 16.35 -16.67 3.69
C ALA A 14 16.02 -15.27 3.14
N VAL A 15 14.77 -15.03 2.72
CA VAL A 15 14.28 -13.72 2.28
C VAL A 15 14.17 -12.79 3.47
N ILE A 16 13.54 -13.24 4.56
CA ILE A 16 13.39 -12.49 5.81
C ILE A 16 14.75 -12.06 6.37
N ASP A 17 15.71 -12.98 6.43
CA ASP A 17 17.05 -12.68 6.93
C ASP A 17 17.77 -11.64 6.06
N ARG A 18 17.57 -11.70 4.73
CA ARG A 18 18.14 -10.72 3.80
C ARG A 18 17.47 -9.35 3.94
N MET A 19 16.16 -9.32 4.16
CA MET A 19 15.45 -8.07 4.45
C MET A 19 15.93 -7.46 5.76
N ALA A 20 16.08 -8.25 6.82
CA ALA A 20 16.57 -7.79 8.11
C ALA A 20 17.97 -7.16 8.00
N ARG A 21 18.90 -7.84 7.29
CA ARG A 21 20.24 -7.27 7.03
C ARG A 21 20.18 -5.95 6.26
N LYS A 22 19.29 -5.84 5.27
CA LYS A 22 19.13 -4.61 4.49
C LYS A 22 18.51 -3.49 5.32
N ALA A 23 17.49 -3.78 6.11
CA ALA A 23 16.84 -2.82 6.98
C ALA A 23 17.80 -2.27 8.04
N ALA A 24 18.61 -3.14 8.66
CA ALA A 24 19.62 -2.74 9.63
C ALA A 24 20.76 -1.88 9.04
N ALA A 25 20.94 -1.90 7.72
CA ALA A 25 21.96 -1.12 7.03
C ALA A 25 21.47 0.26 6.55
N ILE A 26 20.20 0.62 6.78
CA ILE A 26 19.65 1.93 6.39
C ILE A 26 20.22 3.02 7.31
N GLU A 27 20.82 4.05 6.73
CA GLU A 27 21.38 5.17 7.47
C GLU A 27 20.32 6.28 7.68
N LEU A 28 19.92 6.51 8.93
CA LEU A 28 19.00 7.58 9.28
C LEU A 28 19.58 8.97 8.99
N GLY A 29 18.74 9.89 8.49
CA GLY A 29 19.15 11.22 8.05
C GLY A 29 19.76 11.28 6.66
N LYS A 30 20.10 10.13 6.06
CA LYS A 30 20.61 10.03 4.69
C LYS A 30 19.68 9.23 3.79
N ASP A 31 19.41 7.97 4.17
CA ASP A 31 18.56 7.06 3.41
C ASP A 31 17.09 7.14 3.84
N MET A 32 16.85 7.53 5.11
CA MET A 32 15.51 7.64 5.67
C MET A 32 15.37 8.89 6.55
N GLY A 33 14.31 9.65 6.35
CA GLY A 33 13.98 10.85 7.13
C GLY A 33 13.31 10.53 8.47
N CYS A 34 13.09 11.56 9.28
CA CYS A 34 12.37 11.45 10.55
C CYS A 34 10.85 11.33 10.33
N ILE A 35 10.15 10.91 11.39
CA ILE A 35 8.70 10.90 11.49
C ILE A 35 8.17 12.33 11.61
N ILE A 36 6.97 12.56 11.07
CA ILE A 36 6.37 13.88 10.93
C ILE A 36 6.20 14.66 12.24
N ASN A 37 5.87 13.99 13.35
CA ASN A 37 5.68 14.62 14.66
C ASN A 37 5.86 13.60 15.82
N ALA A 38 5.95 14.11 17.05
CA ALA A 38 6.11 13.32 18.27
C ALA A 38 4.99 12.29 18.46
N ALA A 39 3.72 12.71 18.33
CA ALA A 39 2.57 11.85 18.54
C ALA A 39 2.53 10.66 17.55
N ALA A 40 2.94 10.88 16.30
CA ALA A 40 3.07 9.82 15.32
C ALA A 40 4.22 8.86 15.68
N ALA A 41 5.37 9.37 16.13
CA ALA A 41 6.48 8.53 16.58
C ALA A 41 6.09 7.68 17.80
N GLU A 42 5.44 8.26 18.80
CA GLU A 42 4.92 7.57 19.99
C GLU A 42 3.91 6.49 19.60
N ARG A 43 2.95 6.81 18.73
CA ARG A 43 1.97 5.84 18.23
C ARG A 43 2.65 4.67 17.51
N ILE A 44 3.63 4.94 16.65
CA ILE A 44 4.39 3.89 15.93
C ILE A 44 5.12 2.99 16.93
N MET A 45 5.83 3.57 17.92
CA MET A 45 6.52 2.79 18.95
C MET A 45 5.53 1.94 19.76
N GLY A 46 4.36 2.49 20.10
CA GLY A 46 3.30 1.75 20.79
C GLY A 46 2.82 0.51 20.05
N TYR A 47 2.71 0.54 18.71
CA TYR A 47 2.39 -0.67 17.92
C TYR A 47 3.50 -1.72 17.99
N ILE A 48 4.77 -1.31 18.02
CA ILE A 48 5.92 -2.22 18.13
C ILE A 48 5.91 -2.90 19.50
N ASP A 49 5.74 -2.10 20.57
CA ASP A 49 5.64 -2.59 21.94
C ASP A 49 4.48 -3.58 22.10
N GLN A 50 3.28 -3.20 21.61
CA GLN A 50 2.09 -4.06 21.66
C GLN A 50 2.28 -5.37 20.90
N ALA A 51 2.91 -5.34 19.72
CA ALA A 51 3.17 -6.57 18.97
C ALA A 51 4.11 -7.51 19.72
N GLU A 52 5.16 -6.98 20.36
CA GLU A 52 6.09 -7.74 21.19
C GLU A 52 5.39 -8.32 22.43
N GLU A 53 4.56 -7.54 23.11
CA GLU A 53 3.74 -8.00 24.25
C GLU A 53 2.76 -9.12 23.87
N MET A 54 2.22 -9.07 22.65
CA MET A 54 1.34 -10.11 22.11
C MET A 54 2.10 -11.35 21.59
N GLY A 55 3.44 -11.38 21.72
CA GLY A 55 4.28 -12.54 21.43
C GLY A 55 4.90 -12.56 20.02
N ALA A 56 4.78 -11.48 19.25
CA ALA A 56 5.54 -11.33 18.01
C ALA A 56 7.02 -11.01 18.32
N ARG A 57 7.91 -11.25 17.36
CA ARG A 57 9.36 -11.04 17.53
C ARG A 57 9.82 -9.83 16.74
N VAL A 58 10.40 -8.85 17.43
CA VAL A 58 11.06 -7.72 16.77
C VAL A 58 12.45 -8.17 16.31
N ILE A 59 12.60 -8.47 15.01
CA ILE A 59 13.86 -8.98 14.45
C ILE A 59 14.79 -7.88 13.92
N VAL A 60 14.23 -6.68 13.71
CA VAL A 60 14.97 -5.42 13.56
C VAL A 60 14.21 -4.40 14.38
N ASP A 61 14.89 -3.77 15.35
CA ASP A 61 14.26 -2.83 16.27
C ASP A 61 14.69 -1.40 15.96
N GLY A 62 13.74 -0.59 15.48
CA GLY A 62 13.93 0.82 15.20
C GLY A 62 13.58 1.76 16.36
N ARG A 63 13.13 1.24 17.51
CA ARG A 63 12.78 2.06 18.67
C ARG A 63 14.01 2.77 19.22
N GLY A 64 13.82 3.97 19.77
CA GLY A 64 14.89 4.75 20.39
C GLY A 64 15.97 5.28 19.44
N ALA A 65 15.77 5.17 18.13
CA ALA A 65 16.69 5.69 17.13
C ALA A 65 16.93 7.19 17.29
N LYS A 66 18.16 7.64 17.04
CA LYS A 66 18.57 9.05 17.11
C LYS A 66 19.59 9.33 16.02
N VAL A 67 19.56 10.55 15.46
CA VAL A 67 20.58 11.03 14.53
C VAL A 67 21.38 12.14 15.21
N ALA A 68 22.70 11.99 15.25
CA ALA A 68 23.58 12.95 15.90
C ALA A 68 23.40 14.35 15.30
N GLY A 69 23.22 15.36 16.16
CA GLY A 69 23.01 16.74 15.73
C GLY A 69 21.63 17.04 15.14
N ASN A 70 20.65 16.14 15.28
CA ASN A 70 19.29 16.35 14.77
C ASN A 70 18.22 15.92 15.79
N GLU A 71 17.40 16.88 16.23
CA GLU A 71 16.33 16.68 17.23
C GLU A 71 14.99 16.21 16.64
N GLY A 72 14.99 15.66 15.42
CA GLY A 72 13.79 15.12 14.78
C GLY A 72 13.16 13.95 15.56
N TYR A 73 11.92 13.63 15.22
CA TYR A 73 11.21 12.49 15.79
C TYR A 73 11.60 11.21 15.06
N TRP A 74 12.54 10.46 15.60
CA TRP A 74 13.13 9.32 14.90
C TRP A 74 12.50 8.00 15.33
N VAL A 75 12.11 7.20 14.34
CA VAL A 75 11.84 5.77 14.48
C VAL A 75 12.61 5.10 13.34
N GLY A 76 13.44 4.12 13.66
CA GLY A 76 14.24 3.38 12.69
C GLY A 76 13.43 2.32 11.93
N PRO A 77 14.00 1.71 10.88
CA PRO A 77 13.39 0.56 10.23
C PRO A 77 13.15 -0.55 11.25
N THR A 78 11.94 -1.08 11.26
CA THR A 78 11.52 -2.13 12.19
C THR A 78 10.91 -3.28 11.40
N ILE A 79 11.29 -4.51 11.74
CA ILE A 79 10.66 -5.71 11.18
C ILE A 79 10.18 -6.58 12.34
N ILE A 80 8.89 -6.92 12.29
CA ILE A 80 8.21 -7.73 13.30
C ILE A 80 7.82 -9.05 12.63
N ASP A 81 8.36 -10.17 13.13
CA ASP A 81 8.09 -11.51 12.63
C ASP A 81 7.15 -12.29 13.55
N GLY A 82 6.34 -13.17 12.97
CA GLY A 82 5.36 -13.98 13.72
C GLY A 82 4.12 -13.18 14.13
N VAL A 83 3.76 -12.13 13.39
CA VAL A 83 2.52 -11.39 13.60
C VAL A 83 1.33 -12.27 13.22
N THR A 84 0.24 -12.20 13.99
CA THR A 84 -1.02 -12.90 13.68
C THR A 84 -2.07 -11.91 13.16
N THR A 85 -3.11 -12.41 12.49
CA THR A 85 -4.18 -11.57 11.93
C THR A 85 -5.03 -10.86 12.99
N GLU A 86 -4.92 -11.25 14.26
CA GLU A 86 -5.62 -10.60 15.37
C GLU A 86 -4.82 -9.46 15.99
N MET A 87 -3.52 -9.36 15.70
CA MET A 87 -2.67 -8.30 16.24
C MET A 87 -2.95 -6.98 15.50
N PRO A 88 -3.02 -5.84 16.21
CA PRO A 88 -3.16 -4.52 15.59
C PRO A 88 -2.09 -4.21 14.54
N ALA A 89 -0.86 -4.71 14.75
CA ALA A 89 0.24 -4.57 13.79
C ALA A 89 -0.01 -5.22 12.41
N ALA A 90 -1.02 -6.10 12.28
CA ALA A 90 -1.48 -6.63 10.99
C ALA A 90 -2.76 -5.96 10.46
N ARG A 91 -3.61 -5.43 11.34
CA ARG A 91 -4.96 -4.93 11.00
C ARG A 91 -5.02 -3.42 10.79
N GLU A 92 -4.19 -2.66 11.49
CA GLU A 92 -4.25 -1.20 11.55
C GLU A 92 -3.10 -0.58 10.76
N GLU A 93 -3.35 0.61 10.17
CA GLU A 93 -2.32 1.33 9.44
C GLU A 93 -1.35 2.05 10.39
N ILE A 94 -0.20 1.43 10.63
CA ILE A 94 0.87 1.99 11.48
C ILE A 94 1.39 3.32 10.92
N PHE A 95 1.53 3.45 9.59
CA PHE A 95 2.13 4.62 8.92
C PHE A 95 3.53 4.99 9.46
N GLY A 96 4.34 3.96 9.71
CA GLY A 96 5.73 4.09 10.14
C GLY A 96 6.65 3.18 9.33
N PRO A 97 7.97 3.26 9.56
CA PRO A 97 8.97 2.38 8.96
C PRO A 97 8.94 0.98 9.59
N VAL A 98 7.76 0.34 9.64
CA VAL A 98 7.50 -0.94 10.29
C VAL A 98 6.95 -1.92 9.26
N LEU A 99 7.56 -3.10 9.16
CA LEU A 99 7.10 -4.23 8.36
C LEU A 99 6.66 -5.37 9.27
N SER A 100 5.38 -5.74 9.21
CA SER A 100 4.80 -6.88 9.91
C SER A 100 4.81 -8.12 9.01
N ILE A 101 5.35 -9.24 9.49
CA ILE A 101 5.38 -10.50 8.76
C ILE A 101 4.38 -11.47 9.39
N VAL A 102 3.37 -11.85 8.60
CA VAL A 102 2.39 -12.89 8.94
C VAL A 102 2.75 -14.14 8.17
N ARG A 103 3.00 -15.24 8.88
CA ARG A 103 3.36 -16.53 8.27
C ARG A 103 2.12 -17.36 8.00
N VAL A 104 2.06 -17.94 6.80
CA VAL A 104 0.93 -18.78 6.35
C VAL A 104 1.41 -19.97 5.55
N ASP A 105 0.64 -21.05 5.58
CA ASP A 105 1.04 -22.32 4.94
C ASP A 105 0.76 -22.34 3.43
N THR A 106 -0.25 -21.59 2.97
CA THR A 106 -0.73 -21.66 1.59
C THR A 106 -0.99 -20.28 1.00
N LEU A 107 -0.92 -20.21 -0.34
CA LEU A 107 -1.27 -19.01 -1.09
C LEU A 107 -2.75 -18.65 -0.93
N ASP A 108 -3.64 -19.65 -0.90
CA ASP A 108 -5.07 -19.42 -0.70
C ASP A 108 -5.33 -18.75 0.65
N ARG A 109 -4.65 -19.20 1.71
CA ARG A 109 -4.77 -18.55 3.02
C ARG A 109 -4.22 -17.12 3.00
N ALA A 110 -3.15 -16.86 2.26
CA ALA A 110 -2.64 -15.50 2.09
C ALA A 110 -3.67 -14.59 1.40
N ILE A 111 -4.30 -15.08 0.32
CA ILE A 111 -5.34 -14.35 -0.41
C ILE A 111 -6.56 -14.10 0.48
N GLU A 112 -6.98 -15.06 1.29
CA GLU A 112 -8.07 -14.88 2.26
C GLU A 112 -7.77 -13.76 3.25
N ILE A 113 -6.54 -13.69 3.77
CA ILE A 113 -6.13 -12.63 4.70
C ILE A 113 -6.13 -11.27 4.00
N GLU A 114 -5.56 -11.17 2.80
CA GLU A 114 -5.57 -9.94 2.01
C GLU A 114 -7.00 -9.46 1.73
N ASN A 115 -7.89 -10.37 1.29
CA ASN A 115 -9.30 -10.08 1.01
C ASN A 115 -10.13 -9.75 2.25
N SER A 116 -9.69 -10.15 3.45
CA SER A 116 -10.35 -9.83 4.72
C SER A 116 -10.05 -8.41 5.21
N ASN A 117 -9.08 -7.73 4.59
CA ASN A 117 -8.73 -6.37 4.94
C ASN A 117 -9.84 -5.39 4.48
N PRO A 118 -10.38 -4.53 5.36
CA PRO A 118 -11.35 -3.51 4.95
C PRO A 118 -10.76 -2.50 3.95
N TYR A 119 -9.44 -2.38 3.88
CA TYR A 119 -8.72 -1.57 2.91
C TYR A 119 -8.36 -2.38 1.67
N GLY A 120 -8.40 -1.74 0.50
CA GLY A 120 -8.10 -2.35 -0.79
C GLY A 120 -7.21 -1.46 -1.66
N ASN A 121 -6.22 -0.79 -1.06
CA ASN A 121 -5.39 0.19 -1.78
C ASN A 121 -4.50 -0.48 -2.83
N ALA A 122 -3.56 -1.32 -2.37
CA ALA A 122 -2.65 -2.04 -3.25
C ALA A 122 -2.19 -3.37 -2.63
N ALA A 123 -1.98 -4.37 -3.49
CA ALA A 123 -1.38 -5.65 -3.12
C ALA A 123 -0.32 -6.07 -4.14
N ALA A 124 0.65 -6.87 -3.71
CA ALA A 124 1.70 -7.37 -4.59
C ALA A 124 2.07 -8.82 -4.28
N ILE A 125 2.42 -9.57 -5.33
CA ILE A 125 2.95 -10.92 -5.22
C ILE A 125 4.38 -10.98 -5.77
N PHE A 126 5.26 -11.65 -5.03
CA PHE A 126 6.62 -11.94 -5.47
C PHE A 126 6.73 -13.42 -5.82
N THR A 127 6.94 -13.73 -7.11
CA THR A 127 7.03 -15.10 -7.61
C THR A 127 7.70 -15.14 -8.98
N THR A 128 8.34 -16.27 -9.29
CA THR A 128 8.88 -16.57 -10.63
C THR A 128 7.90 -17.35 -11.50
N ASN A 129 6.76 -17.79 -10.95
CA ASN A 129 5.76 -18.59 -11.64
C ASN A 129 4.59 -17.72 -12.13
N GLY A 130 4.42 -17.64 -13.45
CA GLY A 130 3.36 -16.84 -14.07
C GLY A 130 1.94 -17.34 -13.76
N ALA A 131 1.74 -18.65 -13.60
CA ALA A 131 0.43 -19.20 -13.22
C ALA A 131 0.05 -18.81 -11.79
N VAL A 132 1.03 -18.82 -10.87
CA VAL A 132 0.85 -18.35 -9.49
C VAL A 132 0.57 -16.86 -9.45
N ALA A 133 1.33 -16.06 -10.20
CA ALA A 133 1.09 -14.62 -10.30
C ALA A 133 -0.33 -14.34 -10.80
N ARG A 134 -0.73 -14.97 -11.92
CA ARG A 134 -2.08 -14.83 -12.47
C ARG A 134 -3.16 -15.24 -11.47
N TYR A 135 -2.99 -16.39 -10.81
CA TYR A 135 -3.94 -16.90 -9.83
C TYR A 135 -4.22 -15.89 -8.72
N ALA A 136 -3.16 -15.29 -8.16
CA ALA A 136 -3.27 -14.30 -7.09
C ALA A 136 -3.87 -12.97 -7.58
N ILE A 137 -3.38 -12.43 -8.70
CA ILE A 137 -3.85 -11.14 -9.24
C ILE A 137 -5.34 -11.19 -9.61
N GLU A 138 -5.84 -12.32 -10.10
CA GLU A 138 -7.28 -12.50 -10.39
C GLU A 138 -8.16 -12.61 -9.12
N ARG A 139 -7.57 -12.72 -7.93
CA ARG A 139 -8.28 -12.99 -6.66
C ARG A 139 -8.05 -11.97 -5.55
N PHE A 140 -7.04 -11.10 -5.68
CA PHE A 140 -6.83 -10.02 -4.74
C PHE A 140 -8.01 -9.04 -4.76
N SER A 141 -8.35 -8.52 -3.58
CA SER A 141 -9.39 -7.49 -3.42
C SER A 141 -8.80 -6.07 -3.50
N ALA A 142 -7.48 -5.92 -3.59
CA ALA A 142 -6.85 -4.62 -3.82
C ALA A 142 -7.09 -4.06 -5.22
N GLY A 143 -7.34 -2.76 -5.31
CA GLY A 143 -7.57 -2.06 -6.57
C GLY A 143 -6.32 -1.90 -7.44
N MET A 144 -5.13 -1.85 -6.84
CA MET A 144 -3.85 -1.78 -7.55
C MET A 144 -3.01 -3.02 -7.24
N CYS A 145 -2.72 -3.81 -8.26
CA CYS A 145 -2.03 -5.08 -8.10
C CYS A 145 -0.65 -5.09 -8.77
N GLY A 146 0.34 -5.68 -8.11
CA GLY A 146 1.73 -5.76 -8.58
C GLY A 146 2.27 -7.20 -8.64
N VAL A 147 3.10 -7.49 -9.65
CA VAL A 147 3.91 -8.72 -9.71
C VAL A 147 5.38 -8.34 -9.65
N ASN A 148 6.10 -8.82 -8.63
CA ASN A 148 7.50 -8.51 -8.37
C ASN A 148 7.82 -7.01 -8.21
N ILE A 149 6.83 -6.22 -7.76
CA ILE A 149 6.96 -4.80 -7.47
C ILE A 149 6.32 -4.50 -6.11
N GLY A 150 7.06 -3.86 -5.20
CA GLY A 150 6.61 -3.70 -3.81
C GLY A 150 5.48 -2.69 -3.63
N VAL A 151 5.46 -1.62 -4.44
CA VAL A 151 4.41 -0.61 -4.40
C VAL A 151 3.95 -0.36 -5.84
N PRO A 152 2.85 -0.96 -6.30
CA PRO A 152 2.39 -0.90 -7.69
C PRO A 152 1.65 0.42 -7.98
N VAL A 153 2.34 1.55 -7.86
CA VAL A 153 1.76 2.86 -8.17
C VAL A 153 1.58 2.99 -9.70
N PRO A 154 0.35 3.13 -10.20
CA PRO A 154 0.11 3.33 -11.62
C PRO A 154 0.69 4.67 -12.09
N ARG A 155 1.17 4.68 -13.34
CA ARG A 155 1.66 5.86 -14.04
C ARG A 155 0.67 6.22 -15.13
N GLU A 156 0.68 7.48 -15.54
CA GLU A 156 -0.16 7.96 -16.64
C GLU A 156 0.03 7.07 -17.89
N PRO A 157 -1.05 6.65 -18.58
CA PRO A 157 -2.44 7.11 -18.43
C PRO A 157 -3.29 6.34 -17.41
N PHE A 158 -2.72 5.38 -16.67
CA PHE A 158 -3.44 4.58 -15.67
C PHE A 158 -3.69 5.40 -14.40
N ALA A 159 -4.87 5.22 -13.81
CA ALA A 159 -5.33 6.02 -12.70
C ALA A 159 -4.97 5.40 -11.35
N PHE A 160 -4.66 6.24 -10.36
CA PHE A 160 -4.44 5.85 -8.97
C PHE A 160 -5.77 5.79 -8.22
N GLY A 161 -6.09 4.62 -7.68
CA GLY A 161 -7.19 4.47 -6.75
C GLY A 161 -7.32 3.04 -6.22
N GLY A 162 -7.60 2.95 -4.93
CA GLY A 162 -7.89 1.70 -4.25
C GLY A 162 -9.37 1.33 -4.30
N TRP A 163 -9.69 0.19 -3.72
CA TRP A 163 -11.05 -0.30 -3.47
C TRP A 163 -11.38 -0.24 -1.97
N ASN A 164 -12.61 -0.63 -1.63
CA ASN A 164 -13.14 -0.71 -0.27
C ASN A 164 -12.95 0.61 0.51
N GLU A 165 -12.56 0.57 1.78
CA GLU A 165 -12.39 1.77 2.60
C GLU A 165 -11.16 2.61 2.22
N SER A 166 -10.37 2.20 1.21
CA SER A 166 -9.26 3.01 0.70
C SER A 166 -9.69 4.12 -0.26
N LYS A 167 -10.94 4.12 -0.73
CA LYS A 167 -11.47 5.17 -1.61
C LYS A 167 -13.00 5.29 -1.51
N PHE A 168 -13.49 6.51 -1.47
CA PHE A 168 -14.91 6.82 -1.57
C PHE A 168 -15.23 7.54 -2.88
N GLY A 169 -16.35 7.18 -3.51
CA GLY A 169 -16.83 7.81 -4.75
C GLY A 169 -16.55 7.00 -6.02
N HIS A 170 -16.91 7.58 -7.15
CA HIS A 170 -16.75 6.98 -8.48
C HIS A 170 -15.53 7.55 -9.21
N GLY A 171 -14.81 6.67 -9.91
CA GLY A 171 -13.56 7.00 -10.61
C GLY A 171 -12.34 7.04 -9.69
N ASP A 172 -11.18 7.24 -10.28
CA ASP A 172 -9.88 7.32 -9.62
C ASP A 172 -9.29 8.75 -9.65
N VAL A 173 -8.25 8.98 -8.86
CA VAL A 173 -7.72 10.33 -8.57
C VAL A 173 -6.96 10.93 -9.76
N THR A 174 -6.25 10.10 -10.51
CA THR A 174 -5.38 10.51 -11.63
C THR A 174 -5.85 9.91 -12.95
N GLY A 175 -5.07 10.10 -14.02
CA GLY A 175 -5.39 9.53 -15.34
C GLY A 175 -6.70 10.06 -15.93
N TYR A 176 -7.36 9.21 -16.72
CA TYR A 176 -8.58 9.58 -17.44
C TYR A 176 -9.75 9.87 -16.49
N ASP A 177 -9.83 9.19 -15.36
CA ASP A 177 -10.91 9.39 -14.39
C ASP A 177 -10.79 10.74 -13.67
N GLY A 178 -9.57 11.16 -13.32
CA GLY A 178 -9.32 12.51 -12.84
C GLY A 178 -9.82 13.57 -13.84
N PHE A 179 -9.56 13.39 -15.14
CA PHE A 179 -10.08 14.28 -16.18
C PHE A 179 -11.62 14.28 -16.24
N ARG A 180 -12.26 13.10 -16.17
CA ARG A 180 -13.72 12.99 -16.18
C ARG A 180 -14.37 13.59 -14.94
N PHE A 181 -13.72 13.52 -13.79
CA PHE A 181 -14.22 14.13 -12.55
C PHE A 181 -14.29 15.66 -12.67
N TRP A 182 -13.28 16.28 -13.28
CA TRP A 182 -13.21 17.73 -13.47
C TRP A 182 -13.93 18.25 -14.72
N THR A 183 -14.56 17.37 -15.52
CA THR A 183 -15.27 17.75 -16.74
C THR A 183 -16.73 17.28 -16.71
N ARG A 184 -17.57 17.90 -17.54
CA ARG A 184 -18.98 17.52 -17.67
C ARG A 184 -19.30 17.20 -19.13
N PRO A 185 -19.67 15.95 -19.47
CA PRO A 185 -19.98 15.60 -20.85
C PRO A 185 -21.28 16.26 -21.32
N ARG A 186 -21.17 17.18 -22.29
CA ARG A 186 -22.31 17.79 -23.00
C ARG A 186 -22.67 16.94 -24.22
N LYS A 187 -23.96 16.61 -24.37
CA LYS A 187 -24.49 15.90 -25.53
C LYS A 187 -25.28 16.88 -26.39
N VAL A 188 -25.02 16.91 -27.69
CA VAL A 188 -25.71 17.78 -28.66
C VAL A 188 -26.21 16.90 -29.79
N THR A 189 -27.52 16.91 -30.02
CA THR A 189 -28.14 16.30 -31.21
C THR A 189 -28.68 17.44 -32.05
N ALA A 190 -28.31 17.48 -33.33
CA ALA A 190 -28.78 18.49 -34.27
C ALA A 190 -29.33 17.81 -35.52
N ARG A 191 -30.46 18.31 -36.01
CA ARG A 191 -31.00 18.00 -37.32
C ARG A 191 -31.21 19.31 -38.05
N TRP A 192 -30.69 19.40 -39.27
CA TRP A 192 -30.91 20.54 -40.15
C TRP A 192 -31.89 20.11 -41.23
N GLU A 193 -33.03 20.81 -41.34
CA GLU A 193 -33.87 20.74 -42.53
C GLU A 193 -33.33 21.72 -43.58
N ILE A 194 -33.66 21.50 -44.86
CA ILE A 194 -33.32 22.46 -45.91
C ILE A 194 -34.12 23.74 -45.64
N ALA A 195 -33.44 24.79 -45.17
CA ALA A 195 -34.03 26.12 -45.10
C ALA A 195 -34.28 26.62 -46.53
N LYS A 196 -35.55 26.91 -46.87
CA LYS A 196 -35.89 27.55 -48.15
C LYS A 196 -35.57 29.04 -48.18
N ASP A 197 -35.39 29.66 -47.02
CA ASP A 197 -35.10 31.08 -46.91
C ASP A 197 -33.67 31.29 -46.41
N ALA A 198 -32.91 31.98 -47.25
CA ALA A 198 -31.53 32.32 -47.00
C ALA A 198 -31.43 33.60 -46.14
N THR A 199 -30.49 33.57 -45.20
CA THR A 199 -29.84 34.67 -44.47
C THR A 199 -30.41 35.10 -43.12
N TRP A 200 -29.48 35.47 -42.23
CA TRP A 200 -29.68 35.98 -40.88
C TRP A 200 -30.03 37.49 -40.84
N MET A 201 -30.46 38.07 -41.97
CA MET A 201 -30.80 39.48 -42.14
C MET A 201 -32.18 39.72 -42.78
N SER A 202 -33.13 38.78 -42.64
CA SER A 202 -34.55 39.03 -42.94
C SER A 202 -35.37 39.09 -41.66
#